data_AF-A0A7Z9F445-F1
#
_entry.id   AF-A0A7Z9F445-F1
#
_cell.length_a   1.000
_cell.length_b   1.000
_cell.length_c   1.000
_cell.angle_alpha   90.00
_cell.angle_beta   90.00
_cell.angle_gamma   90.00
#
_symmetry.space_group_name_H-M   'P 1'
#
loop_
_entity.id
_entity.type
_entity.pdbx_description
1 polymer ?
#
loop_
_entity_poly.entity_id
_entity_poly.type
_entity_poly.pdbx_seq_one_letter_code
_entity_poly.pdbx_strand_id
1 'polypeptide(L)' 'MKIKDIKAVKFKLPSPKYKTEVRRPAWADEAEVANPMSRFPNVKVHRSLWMPKWDQVACVVTAED' A
#
# COMPACT_ATOMS: atom_id res chain seq x y z
N MET A 1 24.27 -19.40 11.94
CA MET A 1 23.59 -18.52 10.97
C MET A 1 23.76 -17.07 11.39
N LYS A 2 24.48 -16.26 10.60
CA LYS A 2 24.53 -14.80 10.73
C LYS A 2 23.95 -14.15 9.47
N ILE A 3 23.59 -12.88 9.56
CA ILE A 3 23.17 -12.10 8.41
C ILE A 3 24.42 -11.70 7.62
N LYS A 4 24.43 -12.03 6.33
CA LYS A 4 25.48 -11.67 5.39
C LYS A 4 25.22 -10.32 4.72
N ASP A 5 23.97 -10.07 4.34
CA ASP A 5 23.59 -8.88 3.55
C ASP A 5 22.14 -8.47 3.82
N ILE A 6 21.88 -7.17 3.75
CA ILE A 6 20.52 -6.59 3.84
C ILE A 6 20.37 -5.54 2.75
N LYS A 7 19.34 -5.71 1.91
CA LYS A 7 19.04 -4.80 0.79
C LYS A 7 17.58 -4.39 0.78
N ALA A 8 17.34 -3.11 0.51
CA ALA A 8 16.03 -2.60 0.14
C ALA A 8 15.90 -2.64 -1.38
N VAL A 9 14.83 -3.27 -1.88
CA VAL A 9 14.54 -3.32 -3.32
C VAL A 9 13.16 -2.76 -3.59
N LYS A 10 13.01 -2.01 -4.69
CA LYS A 10 11.69 -1.62 -5.18
C LYS A 10 10.93 -2.88 -5.55
N PHE A 11 9.76 -3.06 -4.95
CA PHE A 11 8.94 -4.24 -5.14
C PHE A 11 7.62 -3.84 -5.79
N LYS A 12 7.13 -4.66 -6.70
CA LYS A 12 5.82 -4.47 -7.31
C LYS A 12 4.99 -5.71 -7.01
N LEU A 13 4.06 -5.60 -6.07
CA LEU A 13 3.13 -6.71 -5.83
C LEU A 13 2.34 -7.00 -7.12
N PRO A 14 2.27 -8.25 -7.58
CA PRO A 14 1.39 -8.61 -8.68
C PRO A 14 -0.06 -8.38 -8.26
N SER A 15 -0.88 -7.84 -9.16
CA SER A 15 -2.31 -7.75 -8.93
C SER A 15 -2.90 -9.17 -8.81
N PRO A 16 -3.63 -9.49 -7.73
CA PRO A 16 -4.27 -10.80 -7.60
C PRO A 16 -5.25 -11.02 -8.75
N LYS A 17 -5.14 -12.18 -9.42
CA LYS A 17 -6.10 -12.62 -10.43
C LYS A 17 -7.23 -13.38 -9.74
N TYR A 18 -8.37 -12.73 -9.59
CA TYR A 18 -9.57 -13.37 -9.05
C TYR A 18 -10.27 -14.20 -10.14
N LYS A 19 -10.72 -15.41 -9.80
CA LYS A 19 -11.48 -16.28 -10.72
C LYS A 19 -12.97 -15.90 -10.79
N THR A 20 -13.45 -15.15 -9.81
CA THR A 20 -14.84 -14.76 -9.66
C THR A 20 -14.95 -13.24 -9.64
N GLU A 21 -16.10 -12.72 -10.05
CA GLU A 21 -16.39 -11.29 -9.95
C GLU A 21 -16.35 -10.80 -8.50
N VAL A 22 -16.00 -9.53 -8.34
CA VAL A 22 -15.95 -8.87 -7.03
C VAL A 22 -17.37 -8.77 -6.50
N ARG A 23 -17.65 -9.41 -5.36
CA ARG A 23 -19.00 -9.45 -4.76
C ARG A 23 -19.53 -8.07 -4.35
N ARG A 24 -18.64 -7.18 -3.87
CA ARG A 24 -18.92 -5.78 -3.52
C ARG A 24 -17.62 -4.98 -3.52
N PRO A 25 -17.63 -3.66 -3.81
CA PRO A 25 -16.47 -2.80 -3.66
C PRO A 25 -15.85 -2.88 -2.26
N ALA A 26 -14.56 -2.61 -2.13
CA ALA A 26 -13.95 -2.49 -0.82
C ALA A 26 -14.48 -1.22 -0.15
N TRP A 27 -14.73 -1.26 1.16
CA TRP A 27 -15.13 -0.06 1.90
C TRP A 27 -14.13 1.10 1.71
N ALA A 28 -12.85 0.73 1.54
CA ALA A 28 -11.74 1.64 1.38
C ALA A 28 -11.72 2.38 0.04
N ASP A 29 -12.54 1.98 -0.93
CA ASP A 29 -12.57 2.58 -2.28
C ASP A 29 -13.31 3.93 -2.27
N GLU A 30 -14.33 4.08 -1.41
CA GLU A 30 -15.23 5.24 -1.41
C GLU A 30 -15.41 5.89 -0.03
N ALA A 31 -14.89 5.27 1.05
CA ALA A 31 -15.15 5.77 2.40
C ALA A 31 -14.45 7.12 2.68
N GLU A 32 -15.27 8.12 2.98
CA GLU A 32 -14.83 9.32 3.67
C GLU A 32 -14.57 9.00 5.15
N VAL A 33 -13.30 8.92 5.54
CA VAL A 33 -12.88 8.62 6.92
C VAL A 33 -12.25 9.86 7.55
N ALA A 34 -12.62 10.17 8.79
CA ALA A 34 -12.00 11.24 9.56
C ALA A 34 -10.48 11.08 9.64
N ASN A 35 -9.74 12.09 9.20
CA ASN A 35 -8.29 12.11 9.11
C ASN A 35 -7.79 13.56 9.31
N PRO A 36 -6.46 13.81 9.45
CA PRO A 36 -5.93 15.15 9.67
C PRO A 36 -6.31 16.18 8.59
N MET A 37 -6.58 15.71 7.36
CA MET A 37 -6.95 16.54 6.23
C MET A 37 -8.46 16.72 6.05
N SER A 38 -9.31 16.14 6.92
CA SER A 38 -10.77 16.23 6.80
C SER A 38 -11.33 17.67 6.91
N ARG A 39 -10.52 18.63 7.38
CA ARG A 39 -10.89 20.05 7.41
C ARG A 39 -10.86 20.73 6.04
N PHE A 40 -10.26 20.10 5.03
CA PHE A 40 -10.05 20.70 3.72
C PHE A 40 -10.98 20.04 2.68
N PRO A 41 -12.02 20.74 2.18
CA PRO A 41 -13.04 20.15 1.31
C PRO A 41 -12.50 19.50 0.04
N ASN A 42 -11.41 20.02 -0.52
CA ASN A 42 -10.77 19.52 -1.74
C ASN A 42 -10.10 18.14 -1.60
N VAL A 43 -9.81 17.69 -0.38
CA VAL A 43 -9.16 16.40 -0.12
C VAL A 43 -9.86 15.55 0.94
N LYS A 44 -10.96 16.05 1.52
CA LYS A 44 -11.75 15.38 2.56
C LYS A 44 -12.32 14.04 2.09
N VAL A 45 -12.85 14.01 0.85
CA VAL A 45 -13.64 12.91 0.29
C VAL A 45 -12.88 11.58 0.32
N HIS A 46 -11.59 11.59 0.00
CA HIS A 46 -10.80 10.36 -0.05
C HIS A 46 -9.33 10.60 0.32
N ARG A 47 -8.78 9.72 1.17
CA ARG A 47 -7.41 9.84 1.69
C ARG A 47 -6.31 9.82 0.61
N SER A 48 -6.57 9.15 -0.52
CA SER A 48 -5.60 9.12 -1.63
C SER A 48 -5.39 10.48 -2.30
N LEU A 49 -6.26 11.46 -2.05
CA LEU A 49 -6.14 12.81 -2.60
C LEU A 49 -4.99 13.61 -1.97
N TRP A 50 -4.58 13.27 -0.75
CA TRP A 50 -3.51 13.98 -0.04
C TRP A 50 -2.33 13.09 0.37
N MET A 51 -2.51 11.77 0.41
CA MET A 51 -1.42 10.86 0.74
C MET A 51 -0.35 10.85 -0.35
N PRO A 52 0.94 10.78 0.03
CA PRO A 52 2.03 10.63 -0.93
C PRO A 52 1.94 9.28 -1.64
N LYS A 53 2.25 9.25 -2.93
CA LYS A 53 2.29 8.03 -3.74
C LYS A 53 3.63 7.32 -3.56
N TRP A 54 3.79 6.64 -2.42
CA TRP A 54 4.99 5.83 -2.18
C TRP A 54 4.94 4.53 -2.97
N ASP A 55 6.11 4.15 -3.52
CA ASP A 55 6.32 2.81 -4.04
C ASP A 55 6.41 1.79 -2.89
N GLN A 56 6.22 0.52 -3.23
CA GLN A 56 6.44 -0.59 -2.29
C GLN A 56 7.93 -0.97 -2.28
N VAL A 57 8.43 -1.30 -1.09
CA VAL A 57 9.82 -1.73 -0.87
C VAL A 57 9.80 -3.07 -0.18
N ALA A 58 10.62 -4.00 -0.66
CA ALA A 58 10.90 -5.26 0.03
C ALA A 58 12.28 -5.20 0.69
N CYS A 59 12.38 -5.82 1.87
CA CYS A 59 13.65 -6.05 2.55
C CYS A 59 14.13 -7.47 2.23
N VAL A 60 15.28 -7.57 1.57
CA VAL A 60 15.94 -8.85 1.26
C VAL A 60 17.07 -9.04 2.28
N VAL A 61 16.96 -10.08 3.09
CA VAL A 61 17.98 -10.46 4.07
C VAL A 61 18.59 -11.78 3.62
N THR A 62 19.91 -11.79 3.40
CA THR A 62 20.66 -12.98 3.01
C THR A 62 21.46 -13.48 4.20
N ALA A 63 21.35 -14.77 4.49
CA ALA A 63 22.16 -15.44 5.51
C ALA A 63 23.52 -15.89 4.93
N GLU A 64 24.42 -16.33 5.80
CA GLU A 64 25.75 -16.82 5.39
C GLU A 64 25.73 -18.22 4.73
N ASP A 65 24.69 -19.02 4.98
CA ASP A 65 24.52 -20.41 4.50
C ASP A 65 23.85 -20.53 3.13
#